data_AF-Q4T6R1-F1
#
_entry.id   AF-Q4T6R1-F1
#
_cell.length_a   1.000
_cell.length_b   1.000
_cell.length_c   1.000
_cell.angle_alpha   90.00
_cell.angle_beta   90.00
_cell.angle_gamma   90.00
#
_symmetry.space_group_name_H-M   'P 1'
#
loop_
_entity.id
_entity.type
_entity.pdbx_description
1 polymer ?
#
loop_
_entity_poly.entity_id
_entity_poly.type
_entity_poly.pdbx_seq_one_letter_code
_entity_poly.pdbx_strand_id
1 'polypeptide(L)'
;LRSICGEDNVSVGEAIREQHGRDESVHRCCPPDVVVFPHCVEEVSALAKVCHKHRLPIVPFGTGTGLEGGVSAVKVSIFWEENVFGKEDVG
;
A
#
# COMPACT_ATOMS: atom_id res chain seq x y z
N LEU A 1 6.95 -0.89 -9.73
CA LEU A 1 5.68 -1.38 -9.17
C LEU A 1 5.04 -2.41 -10.10
N ARG A 2 4.62 -2.05 -11.33
CA ARG A 2 4.03 -3.02 -12.29
C ARG A 2 4.94 -4.19 -12.68
N SER A 3 6.24 -3.94 -12.81
CA SER A 3 7.23 -5.01 -13.05
C SER A 3 7.38 -5.99 -11.88
N ILE A 4 6.84 -5.68 -10.70
CA ILE A 4 6.93 -6.51 -9.50
C ILE A 4 5.63 -7.29 -9.31
N CYS A 5 4.48 -6.60 -9.36
CA CYS A 5 3.18 -7.21 -9.04
C CYS A 5 2.29 -7.49 -10.28
N GLY A 6 2.69 -7.07 -11.49
CA GLY A 6 1.82 -7.08 -12.67
C GLY A 6 1.08 -5.76 -12.90
N GLU A 7 0.50 -5.59 -14.10
CA GLU A 7 -0.24 -4.36 -14.44
C GLU A 7 -1.58 -4.26 -13.69
N ASP A 8 -2.31 -5.37 -13.59
CA ASP A 8 -3.63 -5.44 -12.96
C ASP A 8 -3.58 -5.17 -11.44
N ASN A 9 -2.41 -5.37 -10.82
CA ASN A 9 -2.20 -5.22 -9.39
C ASN A 9 -1.63 -3.85 -9.00
N VAL A 10 -1.61 -2.88 -9.92
CA VAL A 10 -1.21 -1.49 -9.66
C VAL A 10 -2.29 -0.54 -10.14
N SER A 11 -3.00 0.06 -9.19
CA SER A 11 -4.05 1.03 -9.48
C SER A 11 -3.60 2.47 -9.22
N VAL A 12 -3.92 3.33 -10.20
CA VAL A 12 -3.84 4.81 -10.10
C VAL A 12 -5.23 5.45 -10.22
N GLY A 13 -6.28 4.62 -10.28
CA GLY A 13 -7.66 5.06 -10.45
C GLY A 13 -8.15 5.84 -9.24
N GLU A 14 -8.83 6.95 -9.48
CA GLU A 14 -9.34 7.86 -8.44
C GLU A 14 -10.22 7.13 -7.42
N ALA A 15 -11.19 6.34 -7.88
CA ALA A 15 -12.11 5.59 -7.01
C ALA A 15 -11.38 4.65 -6.02
N ILE A 16 -10.33 3.94 -6.50
CA ILE A 16 -9.53 3.06 -5.65
C ILE A 16 -8.70 3.89 -4.67
N ARG A 17 -8.04 4.96 -5.15
CA ARG A 17 -7.24 5.83 -4.27
C ARG A 17 -8.10 6.50 -3.18
N GLU A 18 -9.32 6.92 -3.51
CA GLU A 18 -10.27 7.49 -2.55
C GLU A 18 -10.72 6.45 -1.52
N GLN A 19 -11.05 5.23 -1.94
CA GLN A 19 -11.40 4.14 -1.04
C GLN A 19 -10.27 3.82 -0.07
N HIS A 20 -9.02 3.86 -0.54
CA HIS A 20 -7.84 3.63 0.27
C HIS A 20 -7.32 4.88 1.01
N GLY A 21 -7.97 6.03 0.82
CA GLY A 21 -7.70 7.28 1.55
C GLY A 21 -8.75 7.58 2.63
N ARG A 22 -9.95 7.00 2.51
CA ARG A 22 -11.03 7.11 3.52
C ARG A 22 -10.72 6.23 4.71
N ASP A 23 -10.15 6.83 5.74
CA ASP A 23 -10.29 6.34 7.10
C ASP A 23 -11.63 6.86 7.68
N GLU A 24 -12.23 6.14 8.64
CA GLU A 24 -13.48 6.55 9.31
C GLU A 24 -13.36 7.88 10.10
N SER A 25 -12.17 8.47 10.10
CA SER A 25 -11.85 9.74 10.73
C SER A 25 -12.28 10.97 9.93
N VAL A 26 -12.85 11.95 10.64
CA VAL A 26 -13.23 13.31 10.17
C VAL A 26 -12.05 14.19 9.66
N HIS A 27 -10.87 13.62 9.48
CA HIS A 27 -9.66 14.34 9.07
C HIS A 27 -9.54 14.38 7.54
N ARG A 28 -8.86 15.41 7.01
CA ARG A 28 -8.69 15.63 5.57
C ARG A 28 -8.05 14.39 4.92
N CYS A 29 -8.87 13.65 4.18
CA CYS A 29 -8.49 12.51 3.37
C CYS A 29 -7.32 12.90 2.45
N CYS A 30 -6.18 12.23 2.60
CA CYS A 30 -5.02 12.39 1.73
C CYS A 30 -4.79 11.07 1.00
N PRO A 31 -5.49 10.82 -0.11
CA PRO A 31 -5.41 9.55 -0.81
C PRO A 31 -3.99 9.32 -1.32
N PRO A 32 -3.53 8.05 -1.39
CA PRO A 32 -2.25 7.72 -2.01
C PRO A 32 -2.24 8.07 -3.49
N ASP A 33 -1.07 8.18 -4.10
CA ASP A 33 -0.91 8.37 -5.54
C ASP A 33 -1.05 7.06 -6.32
N VAL A 34 -0.65 5.95 -5.69
CA VAL A 34 -0.70 4.59 -6.23
C VAL A 34 -1.17 3.63 -5.14
N VAL A 35 -2.03 2.69 -5.51
CA VAL A 35 -2.37 1.51 -4.70
C VAL A 35 -1.80 0.27 -5.38
N VAL A 36 -1.11 -0.58 -4.63
CA VAL A 36 -0.55 -1.84 -5.11
C VAL A 36 -1.14 -3.01 -4.32
N PHE A 37 -1.43 -4.11 -5.01
CA PHE A 37 -2.01 -5.34 -4.47
C PHE A 37 -1.01 -6.50 -4.63
N PRO A 38 0.06 -6.59 -3.82
CA PRO A 38 0.95 -7.75 -3.83
C PRO A 38 0.24 -9.04 -3.40
N HIS A 39 0.67 -10.16 -3.98
CA HIS A 39 0.11 -11.49 -3.72
C HIS A 39 0.98 -12.37 -2.79
N CYS A 40 2.24 -11.99 -2.56
CA CYS A 40 3.15 -12.72 -1.68
C CYS A 40 4.16 -11.79 -0.98
N VAL A 41 4.85 -12.33 0.03
CA VAL A 41 5.86 -11.59 0.83
C VAL A 41 7.03 -11.11 -0.03
N GLU A 42 7.44 -11.87 -1.05
CA GLU A 42 8.53 -11.48 -1.95
C GLU A 42 8.21 -10.19 -2.70
N GLU A 43 6.96 -10.04 -3.17
CA GLU A 43 6.49 -8.84 -3.83
C GLU A 43 6.47 -7.65 -2.86
N VAL A 44 5.96 -7.85 -1.64
CA VAL A 44 5.99 -6.81 -0.58
C VAL A 44 7.43 -6.36 -0.31
N SER A 45 8.36 -7.29 -0.14
CA SER A 45 9.78 -7.02 0.10
C SER A 45 10.42 -6.26 -1.09
N ALA A 46 10.10 -6.65 -2.32
CA ALA A 46 10.59 -5.97 -3.51
C ALA A 46 10.03 -4.55 -3.63
N LEU A 47 8.74 -4.34 -3.36
CA LEU A 47 8.10 -3.02 -3.31
C LEU A 47 8.75 -2.13 -2.25
N ALA A 48 8.98 -2.66 -1.04
CA ALA A 48 9.62 -1.93 0.04
C ALA A 48 11.03 -1.46 -0.33
N LYS A 49 11.83 -2.31 -0.98
CA LYS A 49 13.17 -1.95 -1.47
C LYS A 49 13.12 -0.83 -2.51
N VAL A 50 12.17 -0.89 -3.46
CA VAL A 50 12.00 0.16 -4.47
C VAL A 50 11.56 1.47 -3.83
N CYS A 51 10.54 1.44 -2.96
CA CYS A 51 10.06 2.64 -2.28
C CYS A 51 11.16 3.27 -1.43
N HIS A 52 11.92 2.47 -0.67
CA HIS A 52 13.06 2.96 0.10
C HIS A 52 14.12 3.62 -0.79
N LYS A 53 14.50 2.98 -1.91
CA LYS A 53 15.47 3.55 -2.87
C LYS A 53 15.04 4.92 -3.40
N HIS A 54 13.74 5.10 -3.61
CA HIS A 54 13.17 6.35 -4.12
C HIS A 54 12.68 7.31 -3.02
N ARG A 55 12.87 6.97 -1.75
CA ARG A 55 12.36 7.73 -0.58
C ARG A 55 10.86 7.97 -0.65
N LEU A 56 10.13 7.00 -1.20
CA LEU A 56 8.66 7.03 -1.26
C LEU A 56 8.09 6.46 0.04
N PRO A 57 7.26 7.21 0.78
CA PRO A 57 6.54 6.67 1.92
C PRO A 57 5.60 5.54 1.49
N ILE A 58 5.59 4.47 2.29
CA ILE A 58 4.66 3.36 2.16
C ILE A 58 3.61 3.48 3.24
N VAL A 59 2.34 3.43 2.84
CA VAL A 59 1.22 3.31 3.78
C VAL A 59 0.71 1.87 3.72
N PRO A 60 0.87 1.09 4.80
CA PRO A 60 0.30 -0.25 4.86
C PRO A 60 -1.22 -0.16 4.97
N PHE A 61 -1.94 -1.00 4.23
CA PHE A 61 -3.40 -1.06 4.27
C PHE A 61 -3.84 -2.50 4.47
N GLY A 62 -4.43 -2.79 5.63
CA GLY A 62 -5.01 -4.09 5.98
C GLY A 62 -6.50 -3.98 6.33
N THR A 63 -7.12 -5.12 6.61
CA THR A 63 -8.54 -5.25 7.02
C THR A 63 -8.82 -4.74 8.45
N GLY A 64 -7.79 -4.59 9.29
CA GLY A 64 -7.89 -4.04 10.64
C GLY A 64 -7.29 -2.65 10.76
N THR A 65 -8.15 -1.65 10.92
CA THR A 65 -7.97 -0.29 11.50
C THR A 65 -6.52 0.20 11.71
N GLY A 66 -6.11 1.23 10.98
CA GLY A 66 -4.92 2.00 11.36
C GLY A 66 -4.35 2.87 10.27
N LEU A 67 -5.01 3.98 9.93
CA LEU A 67 -4.46 5.02 9.05
C LEU A 67 -4.01 6.23 9.88
N GLU A 68 -2.85 6.17 10.53
CA GLU A 68 -2.19 7.37 11.08
C GLU A 68 -0.91 7.68 10.29
N GLY A 69 -0.90 8.80 9.55
CA GLY A 69 0.31 9.27 8.87
C GLY A 69 0.13 10.42 7.89
N GLY A 70 0.00 11.65 8.40
CA GLY A 70 0.40 12.86 7.67
C GLY A 70 1.91 12.79 7.38
N VAL A 71 2.37 12.97 6.15
CA VAL A 71 2.94 14.22 5.62
C VAL A 71 2.88 14.20 4.07
N SER A 72 2.77 15.39 3.46
CA SER A 72 2.66 15.65 2.03
C SER A 72 3.96 15.33 1.26
N ALA A 73 4.05 14.14 0.69
CA ALA A 73 5.00 13.68 -0.33
C ALA A 73 4.35 12.48 -1.07
N VAL A 74 4.74 12.18 -2.31
CA VAL A 74 4.11 11.11 -3.13
C VAL A 74 3.96 9.82 -2.32
N LYS A 75 2.72 9.35 -2.08
CA LYS A 75 2.45 8.18 -1.21
C LYS A 75 2.09 6.95 -2.03
N VAL A 76 2.75 5.84 -1.72
CA VAL A 76 2.36 4.52 -2.23
C VAL A 76 1.62 3.78 -1.13
N SER A 77 0.36 3.40 -1.37
CA SER A 77 -0.34 2.47 -0.50
C SER A 77 -0.10 1.04 -0.98
N ILE A 78 0.30 0.17 -0.06
CA ILE A 78 0.41 -1.27 -0.33
C ILE A 78 -0.74 -1.94 0.43
N PHE A 79 -1.66 -2.52 -0.33
CA PHE A 79 -2.76 -3.30 0.21
C PHE A 79 -2.36 -4.76 0.26
N TRP A 80 -2.60 -5.43 1.38
CA TRP A 80 -2.47 -6.87 1.44
C TRP A 80 -3.58 -7.47 2.27
N GLU A 81 -3.99 -8.68 1.90
CA GLU A 81 -4.82 -9.50 2.77
C GLU A 81 -3.94 -10.16 3.84
N GLU A 82 -4.52 -10.49 5.00
CA GLU A 82 -3.79 -11.16 6.09
C GLU A 82 -3.14 -12.48 5.64
N ASN A 83 -3.62 -13.07 4.56
CA ASN A 83 -3.10 -14.32 3.99
C ASN A 83 -1.79 -14.14 3.19
N VAL A 84 -1.31 -12.91 3.00
CA VAL A 84 -0.01 -12.63 2.33
C VAL A 84 1.16 -13.02 3.24
N PHE A 85 1.01 -12.92 4.56
CA PHE A 85 1.97 -13.47 5.51
C PHE A 85 1.51 -14.88 5.87
N GLY A 86 2.17 -15.90 5.31
CA GLY A 86 1.94 -17.26 5.75
C GLY A 86 2.30 -17.38 7.23
N LYS A 87 1.67 -18.33 7.95
CA LYS A 87 2.05 -18.70 9.33
C LYS A 87 3.54 -19.11 9.46
N GLU A 88 4.23 -19.22 8.34
CA GLU A 88 5.61 -19.68 8.12
C GLU A 88 6.60 -18.51 7.95
N ASP A 89 6.11 -17.28 7.71
CA ASP A 89 6.94 -16.09 7.46
C ASP A 89 7.34 -15.31 8.73
N VAL A 90 6.82 -15.73 9.90
CA VAL A 90 7.20 -15.20 11.22
C VAL A 90 8.32 -16.05 11.84
N GLY A 91 9.51 -16.00 11.24
CA GLY A 91 10.75 -16.62 11.73
C GLY A 91 11.77 -15.61 12.23
#